data_AF-A0A8G0KYS8-F1
#
_entry.id   AF-A0A8G0KYS8-F1
#
_cell.length_a   1.000
_cell.length_b   1.000
_cell.length_c   1.000
_cell.angle_alpha   90.00
_cell.angle_beta   90.00
_cell.angle_gamma   90.00
#
_symmetry.space_group_name_H-M   'P 1'
#
loop_
_entity.id
_entity.type
_entity.pdbx_description
1 polymer ?
#
loop_
_entity_poly.entity_id
_entity_poly.type
_entity_poly.pdbx_seq_one_letter_code
_entity_poly.pdbx_strand_id
1 'polypeptide(L)'
;MLLADNHFTPIIGIDIHFTTMPPFNPFHPYIGIVIDPADYIPFIGATVHVNGIKRGVSDTSGIIIPLVHIPLFTPPWLMTPIIGHESMNFYASQNVYADGTRLSPKGYAVMTCNDIGMPLSLSLGKTKIGKKMLPFAPTLFAPTSFSIPIPTGLPVLVGGPYVPDWGGALAGLLSSIGFSTLMKYGKKAFNHLLQNAIGPNWLSKQLCKAGFEPVNLINGAVIYEGTDFEINRQTP
;
A
#
# COMPACT_ATOMS: atom_id res chain seq x y z
N MET A 1 28.99 -2.20 -2.50
CA MET A 1 27.97 -3.26 -2.31
C MET A 1 27.17 -2.89 -1.07
N LEU A 2 25.87 -3.19 -1.05
CA LEU A 2 24.94 -2.87 0.03
C LEU A 2 24.29 -4.15 0.53
N LEU A 3 23.68 -4.12 1.72
CA LEU A 3 22.96 -5.28 2.25
C LEU A 3 21.77 -5.63 1.36
N ALA A 4 21.44 -6.92 1.23
CA ALA A 4 20.26 -7.36 0.50
C ALA A 4 18.98 -6.93 1.20
N ASP A 5 18.05 -6.39 0.42
CA ASP A 5 16.75 -6.03 0.93
C ASP A 5 15.91 -7.27 1.23
N ASN A 6 15.03 -7.13 2.22
CA ASN A 6 14.09 -8.17 2.62
C ASN A 6 12.89 -7.54 3.32
N HIS A 7 11.85 -8.33 3.50
CA HIS A 7 10.68 -7.89 4.24
C HIS A 7 11.06 -7.44 5.65
N PHE A 8 10.26 -6.54 6.21
CA PHE A 8 10.49 -5.86 7.49
C PHE A 8 11.67 -4.87 7.50
N THR A 9 12.30 -4.62 6.35
CA THR A 9 13.26 -3.52 6.24
C THR A 9 12.54 -2.20 6.46
N PRO A 10 12.95 -1.39 7.45
CA PRO A 10 12.32 -0.10 7.67
C PRO A 10 12.63 0.86 6.52
N ILE A 11 11.69 1.73 6.22
CA ILE A 11 11.80 2.79 5.23
C ILE A 11 11.52 4.10 5.94
N ILE A 12 12.34 5.11 5.67
CA ILE A 12 12.15 6.46 6.18
C ILE A 12 12.34 7.47 5.05
N GLY A 13 11.53 8.52 5.06
CA GLY A 13 11.65 9.57 4.06
C GLY A 13 10.61 10.66 4.23
N ILE A 14 10.35 11.33 3.11
CA ILE A 14 9.44 12.47 3.04
C ILE A 14 8.56 12.31 1.81
N ASP A 15 7.25 12.35 1.98
CA ASP A 15 6.28 12.43 0.89
C ASP A 15 5.88 13.89 0.63
N ILE A 16 5.69 14.21 -0.65
CA ILE A 16 5.29 15.52 -1.13
C ILE A 16 3.79 15.45 -1.43
N HIS A 17 2.99 16.06 -0.56
CA HIS A 17 1.55 16.21 -0.73
C HIS A 17 1.16 17.67 -0.57
N PHE A 18 0.62 18.28 -1.62
CA PHE A 18 0.21 19.66 -1.59
C PHE A 18 -1.02 19.83 -0.72
N THR A 19 -1.01 20.85 0.13
CA THR A 19 -2.12 21.16 1.03
C THR A 19 -2.81 22.45 0.56
N THR A 20 -4.11 22.56 0.81
CA THR A 20 -4.92 23.70 0.33
C THR A 20 -5.12 24.81 1.35
N MET A 21 -4.54 24.66 2.56
CA MET A 21 -4.60 25.67 3.62
C MET A 21 -3.20 26.09 4.09
N PRO A 22 -3.04 27.37 4.52
CA PRO A 22 -1.81 27.82 5.18
C PRO A 22 -1.45 26.91 6.37
N PRO A 23 -0.16 26.57 6.57
CA PRO A 23 1.04 27.14 5.95
C PRO A 23 1.42 26.56 4.58
N PHE A 24 0.55 25.76 3.94
CA PHE A 24 0.81 25.11 2.65
C PHE A 24 2.06 24.23 2.64
N ASN A 25 2.44 23.65 3.80
CA ASN A 25 3.61 22.77 3.87
C ASN A 25 3.35 21.50 3.05
N PRO A 26 4.15 21.21 2.01
CA PRO A 26 3.96 20.03 1.19
C PRO A 26 4.69 18.80 1.72
N PHE A 27 5.57 18.95 2.72
CA PHE A 27 6.45 17.87 3.18
C PHE A 27 5.85 17.08 4.35
N HIS A 28 5.72 15.77 4.16
CA HIS A 28 5.09 14.84 5.08
C HIS A 28 6.05 13.70 5.42
N PRO A 29 6.26 13.35 6.71
CA PRO A 29 7.14 12.26 7.04
C PRO A 29 6.55 10.93 6.54
N TYR A 30 7.38 10.13 5.89
CA TYR A 30 7.10 8.75 5.55
C TYR A 30 7.87 7.81 6.46
N ILE A 31 7.14 6.88 7.10
CA ILE A 31 7.72 5.78 7.86
C ILE A 31 7.01 4.51 7.40
N GLY A 32 7.75 3.55 6.87
CA GLY A 32 7.19 2.32 6.35
C GLY A 32 8.07 1.12 6.60
N ILE A 33 7.60 -0.02 6.11
CA ILE A 33 8.35 -1.26 6.06
C ILE A 33 8.19 -1.89 4.68
N VAL A 34 9.25 -2.53 4.18
CA VAL A 34 9.16 -3.39 3.00
C VAL A 34 8.33 -4.62 3.37
N ILE A 35 7.21 -4.82 2.69
CA ILE A 35 6.37 -6.02 2.84
C ILE A 35 5.39 -6.11 1.67
N ASP A 36 5.46 -7.22 0.96
CA ASP A 36 4.49 -7.55 -0.08
C ASP A 36 3.62 -8.75 0.34
N PRO A 37 2.30 -8.57 0.56
CA PRO A 37 1.41 -9.68 0.87
C PRO A 37 1.37 -10.77 -0.22
N ALA A 38 1.58 -10.42 -1.50
CA ALA A 38 1.56 -11.38 -2.60
C ALA A 38 2.73 -12.37 -2.52
N ASP A 39 3.86 -11.95 -1.94
CA ASP A 39 5.04 -12.79 -1.73
C ASP A 39 4.80 -13.93 -0.71
N TYR A 40 3.69 -13.90 0.02
CA TYR A 40 3.28 -14.96 0.94
C TYR A 40 2.24 -15.93 0.35
N ILE A 41 1.79 -15.72 -0.89
CA ILE A 41 0.86 -16.63 -1.56
C ILE A 41 1.59 -17.95 -1.87
N PRO A 42 1.10 -19.11 -1.39
CA PRO A 42 1.74 -20.40 -1.65
C PRO A 42 1.93 -20.67 -3.15
N PHE A 43 3.08 -21.22 -3.52
CA PHE A 43 3.45 -21.62 -4.89
C PHE A 43 3.57 -20.49 -5.94
N ILE A 44 3.22 -19.25 -5.58
CA ILE A 44 3.22 -18.09 -6.49
C ILE A 44 4.16 -16.98 -6.00
N GLY A 45 4.17 -16.71 -4.68
CA GLY A 45 4.97 -15.65 -4.08
C GLY A 45 6.46 -15.98 -3.98
N ALA A 46 7.24 -15.05 -3.40
CA ALA A 46 8.69 -15.16 -3.26
C ALA A 46 9.15 -16.52 -2.70
N THR A 47 10.13 -17.12 -3.38
CA THR A 47 10.77 -18.38 -2.97
C THR A 47 12.14 -18.15 -2.36
N VAL A 48 12.79 -17.03 -2.71
CA VAL A 48 14.10 -16.66 -2.17
C VAL A 48 13.96 -15.94 -0.82
N HIS A 49 14.83 -16.32 0.12
CA HIS A 49 14.87 -15.76 1.46
C HIS A 49 16.28 -15.21 1.76
N VAL A 50 16.34 -14.04 2.39
CA VAL A 50 17.55 -13.43 2.92
C VAL A 50 17.52 -13.60 4.43
N ASN A 51 18.40 -14.43 4.99
CA ASN A 51 18.43 -14.74 6.42
C ASN A 51 17.07 -15.24 6.97
N GLY A 52 16.39 -16.10 6.22
CA GLY A 52 15.09 -16.67 6.62
C GLY A 52 13.88 -15.75 6.41
N ILE A 53 14.09 -14.52 5.97
CA ILE A 53 13.03 -13.54 5.67
C ILE A 53 12.86 -13.43 4.15
N LYS A 54 11.61 -13.28 3.65
CA LYS A 54 11.34 -13.08 2.22
C LYS A 54 12.18 -11.93 1.66
N ARG A 55 12.83 -12.18 0.52
CA ARG A 55 13.65 -11.22 -0.22
C ARG A 55 12.89 -9.94 -0.61
N GLY A 56 13.62 -8.84 -0.79
CA GLY A 56 13.12 -7.61 -1.42
C GLY A 56 13.73 -7.42 -2.80
N VAL A 57 12.89 -7.27 -3.82
CA VAL A 57 13.25 -6.97 -5.22
C VAL A 57 12.59 -5.69 -5.68
N SER A 58 12.86 -5.28 -6.92
CA SER A 58 12.36 -4.08 -7.59
C SER A 58 10.85 -4.04 -7.90
N ASP A 59 10.06 -5.03 -7.47
CA ASP A 59 8.60 -4.96 -7.47
C ASP A 59 8.00 -5.23 -6.09
N THR A 60 8.83 -5.44 -5.07
CA THR A 60 8.36 -5.65 -3.70
C THR A 60 7.76 -4.37 -3.16
N SER A 61 6.50 -4.49 -2.75
CA SER A 61 5.75 -3.43 -2.10
C SER A 61 6.29 -3.13 -0.69
N GLY A 62 6.05 -1.92 -0.21
CA GLY A 62 6.16 -1.58 1.20
C GLY A 62 4.88 -0.95 1.69
N ILE A 63 4.69 -0.94 3.01
CA ILE A 63 3.50 -0.44 3.67
C ILE A 63 3.91 0.61 4.69
N ILE A 64 3.23 1.75 4.69
CA ILE A 64 3.44 2.81 5.69
C ILE A 64 2.97 2.32 7.07
N ILE A 65 3.73 2.62 8.13
CA ILE A 65 3.34 2.40 9.53
C ILE A 65 3.07 3.79 10.12
N PRO A 66 1.86 4.11 10.62
CA PRO A 66 0.81 3.23 11.17
C PRO A 66 -0.38 2.88 10.23
N LEU A 67 -0.17 2.60 8.94
CA LEU A 67 -1.25 2.40 7.93
C LEU A 67 -2.11 3.62 7.63
N VAL A 68 -1.83 4.74 8.30
CA VAL A 68 -2.36 6.07 8.01
C VAL A 68 -1.18 7.01 7.94
N HIS A 69 -1.26 8.01 7.07
CA HIS A 69 -0.28 9.09 7.07
C HIS A 69 -0.29 9.76 8.44
N ILE A 70 0.90 10.04 8.99
CA ILE A 70 1.02 10.80 10.24
C ILE A 70 0.31 12.13 9.99
N PRO A 71 -0.80 12.43 10.71
CA PRO A 71 -1.58 13.62 10.45
C PRO A 71 -0.76 14.83 10.87
N LEU A 72 -0.11 15.48 9.89
CA LEU A 72 0.34 16.85 10.06
C LEU A 72 -0.90 17.74 10.12
N PHE A 73 -0.84 18.81 10.91
CA PHE A 73 -1.93 19.78 11.16
C PHE A 73 -2.29 20.62 9.91
N THR A 74 -2.45 19.99 8.75
CA THR A 74 -2.67 20.62 7.44
C THR A 74 -3.80 19.93 6.66
N PRO A 75 -5.05 19.96 7.15
CA PRO A 75 -6.19 19.61 6.30
C PRO A 75 -6.43 20.70 5.23
N PRO A 76 -7.18 20.44 4.14
CA PRO A 76 -7.23 19.22 3.33
C PRO A 76 -6.18 19.22 2.20
N TRP A 77 -5.76 18.01 1.81
CA TRP A 77 -4.87 17.74 0.67
C TRP A 77 -5.48 18.20 -0.66
N LEU A 78 -4.67 18.77 -1.55
CA LEU A 78 -5.08 19.22 -2.88
C LEU A 78 -5.46 18.02 -3.77
N MET A 79 -4.67 16.96 -3.69
CA MET A 79 -4.99 15.64 -4.22
C MET A 79 -5.26 14.80 -2.98
N THR A 80 -6.44 14.23 -2.79
CA THR A 80 -6.90 13.68 -1.50
C THR A 80 -6.20 12.43 -0.95
N PRO A 81 -4.98 12.13 -1.37
CA PRO A 81 -4.64 11.42 -2.58
C PRO A 81 -5.57 10.22 -2.83
N ILE A 82 -5.42 9.55 -3.97
CA ILE A 82 -5.64 8.11 -3.99
C ILE A 82 -4.49 7.56 -3.12
N ILE A 83 -4.65 7.67 -1.79
CA ILE A 83 -3.56 7.49 -0.82
C ILE A 83 -3.23 6.01 -0.74
N GLY A 84 -2.34 5.58 -1.63
CA GLY A 84 -1.62 4.35 -1.44
C GLY A 84 -0.81 4.49 -0.15
N HIS A 85 -1.12 3.70 0.85
CA HIS A 85 -0.30 3.56 2.06
C HIS A 85 0.93 2.69 1.75
N GLU A 86 1.49 2.91 0.57
CA GLU A 86 2.31 1.96 -0.17
C GLU A 86 3.64 2.59 -0.56
N SER A 87 4.62 1.75 -0.77
CA SER A 87 5.90 2.08 -1.37
C SER A 87 6.31 0.95 -2.30
N MET A 88 7.28 1.22 -3.15
CA MET A 88 7.81 0.23 -4.07
C MET A 88 9.32 0.36 -4.10
N ASN A 89 9.98 -0.76 -3.87
CA ASN A 89 11.38 -0.88 -4.26
C ASN A 89 11.46 -0.76 -5.77
N PHE A 90 12.12 0.24 -6.32
CA PHE A 90 12.22 0.44 -7.78
C PHE A 90 13.64 0.31 -8.30
N TYR A 91 14.61 0.57 -7.42
CA TYR A 91 16.03 0.51 -7.73
C TYR A 91 16.60 -0.80 -7.22
N ALA A 92 17.24 -1.53 -8.12
CA ALA A 92 17.79 -2.84 -7.82
C ALA A 92 19.10 -3.08 -8.59
N SER A 93 19.81 -4.14 -8.21
CA SER A 93 21.05 -4.52 -8.86
C SER A 93 20.85 -4.76 -10.36
N GLN A 94 21.75 -4.24 -11.18
CA GLN A 94 21.73 -4.53 -12.61
C GLN A 94 21.92 -6.03 -12.93
N ASN A 95 22.67 -6.75 -12.09
CA ASN A 95 23.18 -8.10 -12.40
C ASN A 95 22.75 -9.18 -11.42
N VAL A 96 22.10 -8.83 -10.30
CA VAL A 96 21.67 -9.81 -9.27
C VAL A 96 20.17 -9.94 -9.30
N TYR A 97 19.69 -11.18 -9.39
CA TYR A 97 18.28 -11.52 -9.54
C TYR A 97 17.84 -12.49 -8.44
N ALA A 98 16.57 -12.39 -8.05
CA ALA A 98 15.88 -13.32 -7.17
C ALA A 98 14.44 -13.47 -7.70
N ASP A 99 13.89 -14.68 -7.71
CA ASP A 99 12.55 -14.99 -8.27
C ASP A 99 12.27 -14.32 -9.63
N GLY A 100 13.27 -14.24 -10.50
CA GLY A 100 13.15 -13.63 -11.84
C GLY A 100 13.22 -12.10 -11.90
N THR A 101 13.21 -11.41 -10.76
CA THR A 101 13.25 -9.94 -10.65
C THR A 101 14.58 -9.46 -10.03
N ARG A 102 15.00 -8.22 -10.27
CA ARG A 102 16.28 -7.71 -9.76
C ARG A 102 16.26 -7.51 -8.25
N LEU A 103 17.31 -7.99 -7.58
CA LEU A 103 17.46 -7.92 -6.12
C LEU A 103 17.75 -6.49 -5.66
N SER A 104 16.91 -6.00 -4.74
CA SER A 104 17.01 -4.65 -4.18
C SER A 104 18.03 -4.60 -3.04
N PRO A 105 18.79 -3.50 -2.91
CA PRO A 105 19.62 -3.27 -1.74
C PRO A 105 18.86 -2.54 -0.61
N LYS A 106 19.30 -2.73 0.63
CA LYS A 106 19.02 -1.80 1.73
C LYS A 106 19.91 -0.57 1.63
N GLY A 107 19.50 0.56 2.20
CA GLY A 107 20.30 1.79 2.19
C GLY A 107 20.23 2.54 0.86
N TYR A 108 19.17 2.33 0.08
CA TYR A 108 18.98 2.96 -1.22
C TYR A 108 17.57 3.53 -1.37
N ALA A 109 17.38 4.35 -2.39
CA ALA A 109 16.12 5.04 -2.63
C ALA A 109 14.96 4.04 -2.85
N VAL A 110 13.84 4.34 -2.21
CA VAL A 110 12.56 3.63 -2.32
C VAL A 110 11.53 4.62 -2.85
N MET A 111 10.68 4.17 -3.77
CA MET A 111 9.61 4.99 -4.33
C MET A 111 8.45 5.02 -3.35
N THR A 112 8.05 6.20 -2.90
CA THR A 112 6.90 6.38 -1.98
C THR A 112 5.86 7.29 -2.60
N CYS A 113 4.64 7.28 -2.07
CA CYS A 113 3.51 8.02 -2.62
C CYS A 113 3.74 9.53 -2.55
N ASN A 114 3.58 10.20 -3.68
CA ASN A 114 3.80 11.64 -3.82
C ASN A 114 2.75 12.22 -4.76
N ASP A 115 2.45 13.52 -4.67
CA ASP A 115 1.58 14.22 -5.62
C ASP A 115 2.28 14.48 -6.97
N ILE A 116 3.59 14.26 -7.02
CA ILE A 116 4.44 14.35 -8.22
C ILE A 116 5.23 13.05 -8.38
N GLY A 117 5.43 12.60 -9.62
CA GLY A 117 6.28 11.45 -9.89
C GLY A 117 5.70 10.52 -10.96
N MET A 118 6.01 9.23 -10.79
CA MET A 118 5.70 8.18 -11.76
C MET A 118 4.52 7.32 -11.31
N PRO A 119 3.61 6.93 -12.21
CA PRO A 119 2.50 6.04 -11.86
C PRO A 119 3.00 4.59 -11.74
N LEU A 120 3.30 4.16 -10.51
CA LEU A 120 3.81 2.80 -10.24
C LEU A 120 2.78 1.84 -9.64
N SER A 121 1.61 2.35 -9.24
CA SER A 121 0.49 1.53 -8.76
C SER A 121 -0.82 2.01 -9.38
N LEU A 122 -1.68 1.06 -9.70
CA LEU A 122 -3.04 1.29 -10.16
C LEU A 122 -4.00 0.58 -9.22
N SER A 123 -4.88 1.34 -8.60
CA SER A 123 -6.00 0.81 -7.84
C SER A 123 -7.28 0.86 -8.69
N LEU A 124 -8.16 -0.14 -8.56
CA LEU A 124 -9.50 -0.09 -9.15
C LEU A 124 -10.31 1.00 -8.44
N GLY A 125 -10.43 2.15 -9.08
CA GLY A 125 -11.07 3.34 -8.53
C GLY A 125 -11.56 4.25 -9.64
N LYS A 126 -12.69 4.91 -9.40
CA LYS A 126 -13.27 5.85 -10.35
C LYS A 126 -12.50 7.18 -10.30
N THR A 127 -11.51 7.35 -11.16
CA THR A 127 -10.73 8.60 -11.25
C THR A 127 -11.14 9.43 -12.44
N LYS A 128 -11.40 10.72 -12.23
CA LYS A 128 -11.64 11.68 -13.30
C LYS A 128 -10.30 12.18 -13.82
N ILE A 129 -9.97 11.85 -15.07
CA ILE A 129 -8.85 12.44 -15.79
C ILE A 129 -9.43 13.31 -16.91
N GLY A 130 -9.36 14.63 -16.73
CA GLY A 130 -10.05 15.59 -17.58
C GLY A 130 -11.58 15.38 -17.54
N LYS A 131 -12.20 15.24 -18.72
CA LYS A 131 -13.65 15.00 -18.84
C LYS A 131 -14.05 13.51 -18.80
N LYS A 132 -13.09 12.59 -18.72
CA LYS A 132 -13.34 11.14 -18.81
C LYS A 132 -13.13 10.48 -17.44
N MET A 133 -14.09 9.65 -17.04
CA MET A 133 -13.94 8.77 -15.88
C MET A 133 -13.24 7.48 -16.30
N LEU A 134 -12.08 7.23 -15.71
CA LEU A 134 -11.38 5.96 -15.85
C LEU A 134 -11.69 5.07 -14.63
N PRO A 135 -11.80 3.75 -14.82
CA PRO A 135 -12.05 2.80 -13.74
C PRO A 135 -10.78 2.48 -12.93
N PHE A 136 -9.68 3.18 -13.20
CA PHE A 136 -8.42 3.02 -12.51
C PHE A 136 -7.93 4.36 -11.95
N ALA A 137 -7.32 4.27 -10.79
CA ALA A 137 -6.81 5.38 -10.01
C ALA A 137 -5.28 5.22 -9.88
N PRO A 138 -4.48 5.96 -10.68
CA PRO A 138 -3.03 5.89 -10.57
C PRO A 138 -2.56 6.58 -9.30
N THR A 139 -1.72 5.90 -8.54
CA THR A 139 -0.93 6.50 -7.46
C THR A 139 0.43 6.90 -8.02
N LEU A 140 0.86 8.13 -7.77
CA LEU A 140 2.17 8.63 -8.20
C LEU A 140 3.21 8.39 -7.12
N PHE A 141 4.43 8.06 -7.54
CA PHE A 141 5.53 7.78 -6.66
C PHE A 141 6.78 8.55 -7.05
N ALA A 142 7.56 8.95 -6.04
CA ALA A 142 8.86 9.59 -6.22
C ALA A 142 9.91 8.96 -5.30
N PRO A 143 11.22 9.05 -5.66
CA PRO A 143 12.31 8.47 -4.88
C PRO A 143 12.69 9.37 -3.68
N THR A 144 11.72 9.65 -2.81
CA THR A 144 11.87 10.60 -1.70
C THR A 144 12.07 9.91 -0.34
N SER A 145 12.20 8.59 -0.35
CA SER A 145 12.45 7.77 0.83
C SER A 145 13.62 6.81 0.62
N PHE A 146 14.17 6.29 1.72
CA PHE A 146 15.29 5.35 1.72
C PHE A 146 15.01 4.18 2.65
N SER A 147 15.44 2.98 2.23
CA SER A 147 15.46 1.81 3.11
C SER A 147 16.60 1.95 4.12
N ILE A 148 16.35 1.61 5.38
CA ILE A 148 17.37 1.67 6.43
C ILE A 148 18.19 0.37 6.39
N PRO A 149 19.54 0.45 6.30
CA PRO A 149 20.40 -0.73 6.16
C PRO A 149 20.62 -1.46 7.49
N ILE A 150 19.53 -1.87 8.15
CA ILE A 150 19.59 -2.70 9.36
C ILE A 150 19.92 -4.14 8.94
N PRO A 151 21.00 -4.73 9.46
CA PRO A 151 21.32 -6.13 9.23
C PRO A 151 20.27 -7.03 9.88
N THR A 152 19.76 -8.02 9.14
CA THR A 152 18.80 -9.01 9.64
C THR A 152 19.43 -10.37 9.92
N GLY A 153 20.77 -10.43 10.01
CA GLY A 153 21.54 -11.66 10.14
C GLY A 153 22.94 -11.50 9.56
N LEU A 154 23.52 -12.61 9.08
CA LEU A 154 24.82 -12.58 8.40
C LEU A 154 24.74 -11.66 7.16
N PRO A 155 25.80 -10.89 6.85
CA PRO A 155 25.77 -9.97 5.72
C PRO A 155 25.56 -10.71 4.39
N VAL A 156 24.42 -10.48 3.76
CA VAL A 156 24.16 -10.83 2.36
C VAL A 156 24.31 -9.55 1.55
N LEU A 157 25.25 -9.51 0.62
CA LEU A 157 25.59 -8.30 -0.12
C LEU A 157 25.07 -8.36 -1.56
N VAL A 158 24.54 -7.23 -2.02
CA VAL A 158 24.05 -7.04 -3.38
C VAL A 158 24.99 -6.11 -4.13
N GLY A 159 25.46 -6.55 -5.30
CA GLY A 159 26.33 -5.79 -6.18
C GLY A 159 25.60 -4.60 -6.82
N GLY A 160 26.29 -3.46 -6.93
CA GLY A 160 25.84 -2.35 -7.77
C GLY A 160 26.28 -2.52 -9.24
N PRO A 161 25.91 -1.59 -10.14
CA PRO A 161 25.10 -0.39 -9.88
C PRO A 161 23.63 -0.72 -9.58
N TYR A 162 22.96 0.17 -8.85
CA TYR A 162 21.53 0.05 -8.54
C TYR A 162 20.74 0.93 -9.49
N VAL A 163 20.09 0.31 -10.46
CA VAL A 163 19.40 0.99 -11.56
C VAL A 163 17.90 0.87 -11.38
N PRO A 164 17.11 1.83 -11.89
CA PRO A 164 15.68 1.66 -12.09
C PRO A 164 15.37 0.35 -12.81
N ASP A 165 14.44 -0.44 -12.28
CA ASP A 165 13.96 -1.64 -12.93
C ASP A 165 12.52 -1.47 -13.41
N TRP A 166 12.40 -1.09 -14.68
CA TRP A 166 11.12 -0.93 -15.36
C TRP A 166 10.37 -2.25 -15.54
N GLY A 167 11.08 -3.39 -15.58
CA GLY A 167 10.46 -4.71 -15.64
C GLY A 167 9.74 -5.02 -14.33
N GLY A 168 10.44 -4.82 -13.21
CA GLY A 168 9.85 -4.89 -11.87
C GLY A 168 8.67 -3.93 -11.70
N ALA A 169 8.84 -2.66 -12.07
CA ALA A 169 7.76 -1.67 -12.00
C ALA A 169 6.48 -2.09 -12.76
N LEU A 170 6.63 -2.67 -13.96
CA LEU A 170 5.48 -3.16 -14.73
C LEU A 170 4.85 -4.40 -14.07
N ALA A 171 5.66 -5.32 -13.54
CA ALA A 171 5.18 -6.48 -12.81
C ALA A 171 4.39 -6.08 -11.56
N GLY A 172 4.91 -5.12 -10.77
CA GLY A 172 4.25 -4.52 -9.62
C GLY A 172 2.94 -3.83 -9.98
N LEU A 173 2.89 -3.13 -11.11
CA LEU A 173 1.66 -2.51 -11.61
C LEU A 173 0.58 -3.55 -11.96
N LEU A 174 0.98 -4.64 -12.63
CA LEU A 174 0.07 -5.73 -13.00
C LEU A 174 -0.40 -6.50 -11.76
N SER A 175 0.50 -6.73 -10.79
CA SER A 175 0.15 -7.37 -9.52
C SER A 175 -0.80 -6.50 -8.71
N SER A 176 -0.64 -5.17 -8.69
CA SER A 176 -1.58 -4.25 -8.02
C SER A 176 -2.99 -4.33 -8.61
N ILE A 177 -3.10 -4.36 -9.95
CA ILE A 177 -4.38 -4.52 -10.65
C ILE A 177 -4.99 -5.90 -10.35
N GLY A 178 -4.17 -6.96 -10.45
CA GLY A 178 -4.59 -8.33 -10.18
C GLY A 178 -5.08 -8.52 -8.75
N PHE A 179 -4.32 -8.01 -7.77
CA PHE A 179 -4.65 -8.06 -6.35
C PHE A 179 -5.90 -7.23 -6.04
N SER A 180 -6.04 -6.02 -6.60
CA SER A 180 -7.23 -5.19 -6.45
C SER A 180 -8.48 -5.89 -7.01
N THR A 181 -8.34 -6.55 -8.17
CA THR A 181 -9.42 -7.34 -8.78
C THR A 181 -9.78 -8.55 -7.92
N LEU A 182 -8.78 -9.31 -7.47
CA LEU A 182 -8.95 -10.46 -6.59
C LEU A 182 -9.62 -10.06 -5.28
N MET A 183 -9.19 -8.97 -4.65
CA MET A 183 -9.81 -8.45 -3.43
C MET A 183 -11.26 -8.05 -3.66
N LYS A 184 -11.60 -7.45 -4.80
CA LYS A 184 -12.99 -7.11 -5.14
C LYS A 184 -13.88 -8.36 -5.24
N TYR A 185 -13.43 -9.39 -5.96
CA TYR A 185 -14.19 -10.64 -6.08
C TYR A 185 -14.19 -11.45 -4.78
N GLY A 186 -13.08 -11.48 -4.06
CA GLY A 186 -12.93 -12.11 -2.76
C GLY A 186 -13.86 -11.48 -1.72
N LYS A 187 -13.92 -10.15 -1.64
CA LYS A 187 -14.90 -9.43 -0.81
C LYS A 187 -16.34 -9.78 -1.21
N LYS A 188 -16.65 -9.85 -2.50
CA LYS A 188 -18.00 -10.23 -2.97
C LYS A 188 -18.37 -11.66 -2.56
N ALA A 189 -17.44 -12.60 -2.71
CA ALA A 189 -17.64 -13.99 -2.29
C ALA A 189 -17.75 -14.12 -0.77
N PHE A 190 -16.88 -13.42 -0.03
CA PHE A 190 -16.91 -13.36 1.44
C PHE A 190 -18.21 -12.76 1.95
N ASN A 191 -18.69 -11.66 1.35
CA ASN A 191 -19.96 -11.04 1.70
C ASN A 191 -21.14 -11.98 1.41
N HIS A 192 -21.14 -12.72 0.29
CA HIS A 192 -22.16 -13.74 0.03
C HIS A 192 -22.10 -14.91 1.03
N LEU A 193 -20.90 -15.29 1.49
CA LEU A 193 -20.73 -16.33 2.49
C LEU A 193 -21.13 -15.85 3.89
N LEU A 194 -20.88 -14.58 4.22
CA LEU A 194 -21.28 -13.95 5.49
C LEU A 194 -22.76 -13.58 5.54
N GLN A 195 -23.44 -13.35 4.41
CA GLN A 195 -24.88 -13.08 4.38
C GLN A 195 -25.71 -14.20 5.02
N ASN A 196 -25.17 -15.42 5.05
CA ASN A 196 -25.80 -16.57 5.70
C ASN A 196 -25.28 -16.81 7.13
N ALA A 197 -24.33 -16.02 7.62
CA ALA A 197 -23.73 -16.15 8.95
C ALA A 197 -24.19 -15.00 9.86
N ILE A 198 -25.04 -15.31 10.85
CA ILE A 198 -25.46 -14.35 11.89
C ILE A 198 -24.25 -14.11 12.81
N GLY A 199 -23.46 -13.08 12.51
CA GLY A 199 -22.30 -12.67 13.28
C GLY A 199 -22.66 -11.70 14.41
N PRO A 200 -21.96 -11.73 15.56
CA PRO A 200 -22.19 -10.79 16.66
C PRO A 200 -21.82 -9.34 16.27
N ASN A 201 -22.59 -8.35 16.75
CA ASN A 201 -22.48 -6.93 16.39
C ASN A 201 -21.07 -6.30 16.55
N TRP A 202 -20.23 -6.86 17.41
CA TRP A 202 -18.85 -6.38 17.59
C TRP A 202 -17.95 -6.73 16.38
N LEU A 203 -18.19 -7.87 15.71
CA LEU A 203 -17.43 -8.31 14.54
C LEU A 203 -17.76 -7.43 13.34
N SER A 204 -19.05 -7.09 13.17
CA SER A 204 -19.50 -6.10 12.18
C SER A 204 -18.84 -4.73 12.39
N LYS A 205 -18.75 -4.25 13.64
CA LYS A 205 -18.06 -2.99 13.98
C LYS A 205 -16.55 -3.03 13.69
N GLN A 206 -15.89 -4.17 13.89
CA GLN A 206 -14.46 -4.34 13.58
C GLN A 206 -14.22 -4.42 12.06
N LEU A 207 -15.06 -5.13 11.31
CA LEU A 207 -15.02 -5.19 9.86
C LEU A 207 -15.32 -3.82 9.21
N CYS A 208 -16.23 -3.05 9.80
CA CYS A 208 -16.50 -1.66 9.44
C CYS A 208 -15.26 -0.76 9.61
N LYS A 209 -14.59 -0.84 10.78
CA LYS A 209 -13.33 -0.10 11.03
C LYS A 209 -12.18 -0.54 10.13
N ALA A 210 -12.15 -1.81 9.72
CA ALA A 210 -11.15 -2.36 8.80
C ALA A 210 -11.47 -2.09 7.30
N GLY A 211 -12.53 -1.35 6.97
CA GLY A 211 -12.84 -0.95 5.58
C GLY A 211 -13.54 -2.03 4.75
N PHE A 212 -14.27 -2.95 5.39
CA PHE A 212 -15.00 -4.04 4.73
C PHE A 212 -16.52 -3.79 4.56
N GLU A 213 -17.04 -2.64 5.02
CA GLU A 213 -18.29 -1.89 4.65
C GLU A 213 -19.00 -1.29 5.90
N PRO A 214 -19.67 -0.12 5.76
CA PRO A 214 -20.99 0.01 5.13
C PRO A 214 -20.99 1.10 4.04
N VAL A 215 -20.32 0.83 2.92
CA VAL A 215 -20.56 1.57 1.67
C VAL A 215 -20.90 0.54 0.62
N ASN A 216 -22.15 0.48 0.18
CA ASN A 216 -22.54 -0.38 -0.93
C ASN A 216 -21.68 -0.03 -2.15
N LEU A 217 -20.71 -0.88 -2.50
CA LEU A 217 -19.70 -0.58 -3.51
C LEU A 217 -20.23 -0.60 -4.95
N ILE A 218 -21.50 -0.95 -5.17
CA ILE A 218 -22.15 -0.89 -6.50
C ILE A 218 -22.72 0.51 -6.74
N ASN A 219 -23.40 1.08 -5.75
CA ASN A 219 -24.09 2.37 -5.87
C ASN A 219 -23.47 3.51 -5.05
N GLY A 220 -22.49 3.23 -4.19
CA GLY A 220 -21.86 4.19 -3.28
C GLY A 220 -22.72 4.56 -2.06
N ALA A 221 -23.82 3.87 -1.79
CA ALA A 221 -24.73 4.20 -0.69
C ALA A 221 -24.13 3.78 0.67
N VAL A 222 -24.05 4.73 1.59
CA VAL A 222 -23.67 4.47 2.98
C VAL A 222 -24.90 4.00 3.74
N ILE A 223 -24.85 2.81 4.34
CA ILE A 223 -25.92 2.36 5.25
C ILE A 223 -25.57 2.88 6.64
N TYR A 224 -26.28 3.91 7.07
CA TYR A 224 -26.17 4.48 8.40
C TYR A 224 -27.29 3.93 9.29
N GLU A 225 -26.93 3.13 10.31
CA GLU A 225 -27.82 2.85 11.44
C GLU A 225 -27.54 3.88 12.53
N GLY A 226 -28.39 4.92 12.59
CA GLY A 226 -28.47 5.84 13.72
C GLY A 226 -29.68 5.52 14.57
N THR A 227 -29.49 5.41 15.88
CA THR A 227 -30.60 5.36 16.84
C THR A 227 -30.94 6.79 17.26
N ASP A 228 -32.06 7.33 16.78
CA ASP A 228 -32.42 8.73 17.03
C ASP A 228 -32.87 9.00 18.48
N PHE A 229 -33.55 8.04 19.11
CA PHE A 229 -33.84 8.04 20.55
C PHE A 229 -34.19 6.63 21.03
N GLU A 230 -33.82 6.32 22.26
CA GLU A 230 -34.15 5.07 22.94
C GLU A 230 -35.31 5.31 23.90
N ILE A 231 -36.47 4.69 23.64
CA ILE A 231 -37.62 4.78 24.56
C ILE A 231 -37.44 3.73 25.64
N ASN A 232 -36.95 4.16 26.80
CA ASN A 232 -36.99 3.34 28.00
C ASN A 232 -38.41 3.33 28.56
N ARG A 233 -39.04 2.14 28.60
CA ARG A 233 -40.28 1.96 29.37
C ARG A 233 -39.94 2.11 30.85
N GLN A 234 -40.43 3.16 31.49
CA GLN A 234 -40.70 3.10 32.92
C GLN A 234 -41.95 2.22 33.10
N THR A 235 -41.75 0.98 33.52
CA THR A 235 -42.84 0.18 34.08
C THR A 235 -43.25 0.77 35.44
N PRO A 236 -44.56 0.78 35.76
CA PRO A 236 -45.09 1.37 36.99
C PRO A 236 -44.59 0.68 38.26
#